data_AF-A0A0G1XMN7-F1
#
_entry.id   AF-A0A0G1XMN7-F1
#
_cell.length_a   1.000
_cell.length_b   1.000
_cell.length_c   1.000
_cell.angle_alpha   90.00
_cell.angle_beta   90.00
_cell.angle_gamma   90.00
#
_symmetry.space_group_name_H-M   'P 1'
#
loop_
_entity.id
_entity.type
_entity.pdbx_description
1 polymer ?
#
loop_
_entity_poly.entity_id
_entity_poly.type
_entity_poly.pdbx_seq_one_letter_code
_entity_poly.pdbx_strand_id
1 'polypeptide(L)'
;GTLINPGFFAYDEDFRGGVHVAVGDVDGDGVDDIVTGPGRGGSPLARVYDRDGNLKSEFLVFDSTDRDGLEVVASDIDGDGLAEIIGLSADVFTLSSF
;
A
#
# COMPACT_ATOMS: atom_id res chain seq x y z
N GLY A 1 3.95 7.77 22.20
CA GLY A 1 2.82 7.34 21.37
C GLY A 1 2.00 6.33 22.15
N THR A 2 0.71 6.25 21.85
CA THR A 2 -0.18 5.20 22.37
C THR A 2 -0.32 4.14 21.28
N LEU A 3 -0.19 2.86 21.64
CA LEU A 3 -0.47 1.77 20.72
C LEU A 3 -1.98 1.75 20.44
N ILE A 4 -2.37 1.87 19.18
CA ILE A 4 -3.77 1.87 18.75
C ILE A 4 -4.24 0.48 18.28
N ASN A 5 -3.35 -0.32 17.68
CA ASN A 5 -3.62 -1.68 17.23
C ASN A 5 -2.42 -2.61 17.52
N PRO A 6 -2.61 -3.84 18.03
CA PRO A 6 -1.52 -4.78 18.35
C PRO A 6 -0.80 -5.37 17.11
N GLY A 7 -1.31 -5.14 15.90
CA GLY A 7 -0.80 -5.62 14.63
C GLY A 7 -1.86 -6.39 13.84
N PHE A 8 -1.69 -6.43 12.51
CA PHE A 8 -2.51 -7.21 11.59
C PHE A 8 -1.65 -7.79 10.46
N PHE A 9 -2.16 -8.83 9.79
CA PHE A 9 -1.52 -9.39 8.62
C PHE A 9 -2.09 -8.72 7.35
N ALA A 10 -1.26 -7.97 6.63
CA ALA A 10 -1.64 -7.33 5.37
C ALA A 10 -1.77 -8.35 4.21
N TYR A 11 -1.07 -9.48 4.31
CA TYR A 11 -1.08 -10.58 3.34
C TYR A 11 -1.18 -11.91 4.09
N ASP A 12 -1.12 -13.02 3.34
CA ASP A 12 -1.14 -14.36 3.91
C ASP A 12 -0.14 -14.52 5.07
N GLU A 13 -0.56 -15.14 6.18
CA GLU A 13 0.26 -15.29 7.39
C GLU A 13 1.51 -16.14 7.16
N ASP A 14 1.53 -16.97 6.12
CA ASP A 14 2.67 -17.77 5.70
C ASP A 14 3.56 -17.09 4.65
N PHE A 15 3.18 -15.88 4.20
CA PHE A 15 4.01 -15.12 3.28
C PHE A 15 5.31 -14.65 3.96
N ARG A 16 6.44 -14.83 3.27
CA ARG A 16 7.79 -14.50 3.78
C ARG A 16 8.56 -13.53 2.86
N GLY A 17 7.91 -12.98 1.84
CA GLY A 17 8.53 -12.03 0.91
C GLY A 17 8.73 -10.63 1.48
N GLY A 18 8.21 -10.37 2.69
CA GLY A 18 8.23 -9.04 3.32
C GLY A 18 7.12 -8.14 2.79
N VAL A 19 6.98 -6.95 3.39
CA VAL A 19 5.95 -5.97 3.05
C VAL A 19 6.58 -4.59 3.00
N HIS A 20 6.33 -3.86 1.92
CA HIS A 20 6.62 -2.44 1.81
C HIS A 20 5.41 -1.65 2.30
N VAL A 21 5.65 -0.58 3.06
CA VAL A 21 4.61 0.21 3.71
C VAL A 21 4.83 1.69 3.44
N ALA A 22 3.76 2.37 3.08
CA ALA A 22 3.66 3.82 3.02
C ALA A 22 2.45 4.29 3.85
N VAL A 23 2.43 5.58 4.19
CA VAL A 23 1.39 6.19 5.02
C VAL A 23 1.02 7.54 4.44
N GLY A 24 -0.28 7.83 4.39
CA GLY A 24 -0.83 9.12 3.96
C GLY A 24 -2.35 9.08 3.91
N ASP A 25 -3.00 10.24 4.00
CA ASP A 25 -4.45 10.37 3.82
C ASP A 25 -4.82 10.22 2.34
N VAL A 26 -5.18 9.00 1.92
CA VAL A 26 -5.43 8.68 0.51
C VAL A 26 -6.91 8.72 0.14
N ASP A 27 -7.81 8.85 1.11
CA ASP A 27 -9.25 8.94 0.86
C ASP A 27 -9.90 10.24 1.36
N GLY A 28 -9.12 11.13 1.97
CA GLY A 28 -9.53 12.49 2.33
C GLY A 28 -10.37 12.58 3.58
N ASP A 29 -10.26 11.61 4.49
CA ASP A 29 -10.98 11.62 5.76
C ASP A 29 -10.27 12.42 6.86
N GLY A 30 -9.06 12.93 6.58
CA GLY A 30 -8.21 13.68 7.50
C GLY A 30 -7.39 12.80 8.45
N VAL A 31 -7.33 11.49 8.21
CA VAL A 31 -6.56 10.51 8.96
C VAL A 31 -5.68 9.71 8.00
N ASP A 32 -4.39 9.60 8.34
CA ASP A 32 -3.49 8.82 7.50
C ASP A 32 -3.89 7.34 7.44
N ASP A 33 -3.89 6.81 6.21
CA ASP A 33 -4.07 5.39 5.90
C ASP A 33 -2.74 4.65 5.78
N ILE A 34 -2.80 3.32 5.90
CA ILE A 34 -1.67 2.42 5.72
C ILE A 34 -1.77 1.78 4.35
N VAL A 35 -0.80 2.06 3.48
CA VAL A 35 -0.70 1.47 2.16
C VAL A 35 0.37 0.40 2.16
N THR A 36 0.05 -0.80 1.68
CA THR A 36 0.99 -1.92 1.63
C THR A 36 1.16 -2.47 0.23
N GLY A 37 2.39 -2.87 -0.09
CA GLY A 37 2.73 -3.71 -1.25
C GLY A 37 3.52 -4.94 -0.78
N PRO A 38 3.25 -6.15 -1.29
CA PRO A 38 4.02 -7.30 -0.87
C PRO A 38 5.36 -7.31 -1.61
N GLY A 39 6.41 -7.74 -0.91
CA GLY A 39 7.72 -7.92 -1.51
C GLY A 39 7.78 -9.09 -2.51
N ARG A 40 9.00 -9.44 -2.93
CA ARG A 40 9.23 -10.46 -3.96
C ARG A 40 8.51 -11.78 -3.64
N GLY A 41 7.86 -12.35 -4.65
CA GLY A 41 7.05 -13.56 -4.54
C GLY A 41 5.58 -13.31 -4.18
N GLY A 42 5.22 -12.09 -3.77
CA GLY A 42 3.83 -11.66 -3.58
C GLY A 42 3.16 -11.26 -4.88
N SER A 43 1.82 -11.19 -4.89
CA SER A 43 1.06 -10.64 -6.01
C SER A 43 1.24 -9.13 -6.12
N PRO A 44 1.11 -8.49 -7.29
CA PRO A 44 1.27 -7.05 -7.46
C PRO A 44 0.01 -6.29 -7.05
N LEU A 45 -0.53 -6.63 -5.87
CA LEU A 45 -1.78 -6.14 -5.31
C LEU A 45 -1.44 -5.20 -4.13
N ALA A 46 -1.65 -3.90 -4.36
CA ALA A 46 -1.61 -2.92 -3.30
C ALA A 46 -2.86 -3.05 -2.43
N ARG A 47 -2.71 -2.82 -1.14
CA ARG A 47 -3.82 -2.78 -0.19
C ARG A 47 -3.75 -1.52 0.64
N VAL A 48 -4.92 -0.95 0.92
CA VAL A 48 -5.09 0.26 1.73
C VAL A 48 -5.90 -0.12 2.96
N TYR A 49 -5.37 0.22 4.14
CA TYR A 49 -6.01 -0.02 5.42
C TYR A 49 -6.20 1.28 6.18
N ASP A 50 -7.22 1.35 7.02
CA ASP A 50 -7.30 2.41 8.02
C ASP A 50 -6.23 2.21 9.12
N ARG A 51 -6.11 3.20 10.00
CA ARG A 51 -5.19 3.14 11.16
C ARG A 51 -5.45 1.98 12.13
N ASP A 52 -6.65 1.41 12.10
CA ASP A 52 -7.09 0.30 12.94
C ASP A 52 -6.86 -1.06 12.23
N GLY A 53 -6.29 -1.07 11.02
CA GLY A 53 -5.95 -2.27 10.26
C GLY A 53 -7.13 -2.88 9.48
N ASN A 54 -8.23 -2.16 9.30
CA ASN A 54 -9.34 -2.61 8.48
C ASN A 54 -9.06 -2.30 7.00
N LEU A 55 -9.27 -3.28 6.12
CA LEU A 55 -9.08 -3.10 4.68
C LEU A 55 -10.12 -2.14 4.10
N LYS A 56 -9.66 -1.04 3.50
CA LYS A 56 -10.49 -0.05 2.79
C LYS A 56 -10.58 -0.36 1.30
N SER A 57 -9.44 -0.67 0.68
CA SER A 57 -9.35 -0.89 -0.78
C SER A 57 -8.19 -1.81 -1.15
N GLU A 58 -8.27 -2.44 -2.32
CA GLU A 58 -7.16 -3.17 -2.95
C GLU A 58 -7.22 -3.05 -4.47
N PHE A 59 -6.05 -2.98 -5.12
CA PHE A 59 -5.96 -2.81 -6.58
C PHE A 59 -4.66 -3.40 -7.13
N LEU A 60 -4.73 -3.90 -8.37
CA LEU A 60 -3.54 -4.38 -9.09
C LEU A 60 -2.74 -3.19 -9.61
N VAL A 61 -1.45 -3.15 -9.27
CA VAL A 61 -0.51 -2.11 -9.71
C VAL A 61 0.16 -2.48 -11.04
N PHE A 62 0.43 -3.77 -11.21
CA PHE A 62 1.07 -4.35 -12.39
C PHE A 62 0.26 -5.53 -12.92
N ASP A 63 0.78 -6.20 -13.96
CA ASP A 63 0.17 -7.41 -14.49
C ASP A 63 0.01 -8.46 -13.40
N SER A 64 -1.17 -9.10 -13.34
CA SER A 64 -1.52 -10.07 -12.30
C SER A 64 -0.55 -11.26 -12.14
N THR A 65 0.33 -11.50 -13.13
CA THR A 65 1.34 -12.57 -13.11
C THR A 65 2.70 -12.13 -12.56
N ASP A 66 2.92 -10.83 -12.37
CA ASP A 66 4.18 -10.27 -11.86
C ASP A 66 4.40 -10.64 -10.38
N ARG A 67 5.63 -11.08 -10.04
CA ARG A 67 6.04 -11.50 -8.69
C ARG A 67 7.35 -10.86 -8.26
N ASP A 68 7.80 -9.80 -8.94
CA ASP A 68 9.09 -9.16 -8.66
C ASP A 68 9.06 -8.30 -7.39
N GLY A 69 7.86 -8.03 -6.87
CA GLY A 69 7.61 -7.27 -5.66
C GLY A 69 7.05 -5.89 -5.98
N LEU A 70 6.29 -5.36 -5.03
CA LEU A 70 5.64 -4.06 -5.13
C LEU A 70 6.14 -3.17 -4.01
N GLU A 71 6.88 -2.13 -4.38
CA GLU A 71 7.19 -1.01 -3.50
C GLU A 71 6.09 0.06 -3.66
N VAL A 72 5.74 0.70 -2.55
CA VAL A 72 4.68 1.71 -2.51
C VAL A 72 5.20 2.99 -1.87
N VAL A 73 4.75 4.13 -2.41
CA VAL A 73 4.95 5.47 -1.83
C VAL A 73 3.59 6.16 -1.81
N ALA A 74 3.28 6.86 -0.73
CA ALA A 74 2.10 7.71 -0.62
C ALA A 74 2.57 9.15 -0.40
N SER A 75 2.15 10.08 -1.25
CA SER A 75 2.47 11.50 -1.12
C SER A 75 1.50 12.34 -1.94
N ASP A 76 1.16 13.52 -1.43
CA ASP A 76 0.47 14.57 -2.18
C ASP A 76 1.43 15.12 -3.25
N ILE A 77 1.23 14.74 -4.51
CA ILE A 77 2.08 15.12 -5.63
C ILE A 77 1.44 16.18 -6.54
N ASP A 78 0.14 16.41 -6.44
CA ASP A 78 -0.57 17.40 -7.25
C ASP A 78 -1.03 18.65 -6.46
N GLY A 79 -0.93 18.61 -5.13
CA GLY A 79 -1.16 19.73 -4.23
C GLY A 79 -2.63 19.90 -3.83
N ASP A 80 -3.47 18.88 -3.98
CA ASP A 80 -4.89 18.94 -3.59
C ASP A 80 -5.14 18.62 -2.10
N GLY A 81 -4.11 18.15 -1.40
CA GLY A 81 -4.14 17.81 0.02
C GLY A 81 -4.49 16.35 0.32
N LEU A 82 -4.70 15.52 -0.70
CA LEU A 82 -4.78 14.07 -0.63
C LEU A 82 -3.43 13.47 -1.01
N ALA A 83 -3.14 12.27 -0.49
CA ALA A 83 -1.95 11.54 -0.88
C ALA A 83 -2.26 10.58 -2.04
N GLU A 84 -1.46 10.65 -3.11
CA GLU A 84 -1.51 9.67 -4.20
C GLU A 84 -0.65 8.46 -3.88
N ILE A 85 -1.06 7.28 -4.37
CA ILE A 85 -0.25 6.05 -4.26
C ILE A 85 0.54 5.83 -5.55
N ILE A 86 1.84 5.69 -5.37
CA ILE A 86 2.82 5.39 -6.42
C ILE A 86 3.32 3.96 -6.21
N GLY A 87 3.21 3.15 -7.26
CA GLY A 87 3.70 1.77 -7.27
C GLY A 87 4.96 1.59 -8.11
N LEU A 88 5.94 0.87 -7.57
CA LEU A 88 7.23 0.60 -8.20
C LEU A 88 7.52 -0.90 -8.15
N SER A 89 8.05 -1.44 -9.25
CA SER A 89 8.80 -2.70 -9.24
C SER A 89 10.27 -2.39 -9.50
N ALA A 90 11.16 -3.38 -9.35
CA ALA A 90 12.57 -3.21 -9.68
C ALA A 90 12.79 -2.73 -11.14
N ASP A 91 11.81 -2.97 -12.03
CA ASP A 91 11.93 -2.76 -13.47
C ASP A 91 10.89 -1.77 -14.08
N VAL A 92 9.84 -1.34 -13.34
CA VAL A 92 8.70 -0.52 -13.87
C VAL A 92 8.11 0.45 -12.83
N PHE A 93 7.55 1.59 -13.28
CA PHE A 93 6.79 2.59 -12.47
C PHE A 93 5.33 2.75 -12.96
N THR A 94 4.37 2.84 -12.03
CA THR A 94 2.93 3.12 -12.28
C THR A 94 2.39 4.18 -11.28
N LEU A 95 1.56 5.11 -11.77
CA LEU A 95 0.80 6.08 -10.95
C LEU A 95 -0.67 5.70 -10.87
N SER A 96 -1.27 5.80 -9.68
CA SER A 96 -2.71 5.62 -9.46
C SER A 96 -3.27 6.70 -8.54
N SER A 97 -4.43 7.24 -8.90
CA SER A 97 -5.25 8.15 -8.09
C SER A 97 -6.58 7.42 -7.81
N PHE A 98 -7.13 7.53 -6.60
CA PHE A 98 -8.35 6.85 -6.14
C PHE A 98 -9.48 7.84 -5.92
#